data_AF-A0A1X7QWI9-F1
#
_entry.id   AF-A0A1X7QWI9-F1
#
_cell.length_a   1.000
_cell.length_b   1.000
_cell.length_c   1.000
_cell.angle_alpha   90.00
_cell.angle_beta   90.00
_cell.angle_gamma   90.00
#
_symmetry.space_group_name_H-M   'P 1'
#
loop_
_entity.id
_entity.type
_entity.pdbx_description
1 polymer ?
#
loop_
_entity_poly.entity_id
_entity_poly.type
_entity_poly.pdbx_seq_one_letter_code
_entity_poly.pdbx_strand_id
1 'polypeptide(L)'
;MNEAANDNFQYISQLMATLASESRSNRQETDKIELLLKRVAKQSAISYEKFGEDVSSETLQNYENLSIPSEVDILVNENYDLLYQIEQQRFINNKISILIQKIMEHFISIKNFIKEQKFMRDQDLDNFIYENFESQAVILDSHLNILREKKDISGKNLSRIITKLKDIFKTLDWSLISKNKHEFKLLLNQIQNLDETFNIKLLNEYDVALAMQFSE
;
A
#
# COMPACT_ATOMS: atom_id res chain seq x y z
N MET A 1 13.33 -29.87 -5.29
CA MET A 1 12.82 -30.43 -4.03
C MET A 1 13.80 -31.49 -3.51
N ASN A 2 14.73 -31.09 -2.64
CA ASN A 2 15.47 -31.96 -1.71
C ASN A 2 16.36 -31.12 -0.75
N GLU A 3 15.91 -29.94 -0.34
CA GLU A 3 16.65 -29.13 0.65
C GLU A 3 16.43 -29.63 2.09
N ALA A 4 15.23 -30.15 2.40
CA ALA A 4 14.89 -30.65 3.74
C ALA A 4 15.69 -31.89 4.18
N ALA A 5 16.24 -32.68 3.25
CA ALA A 5 17.05 -33.85 3.60
C ALA A 5 18.51 -33.46 3.94
N ASN A 6 19.00 -32.34 3.40
CA ASN A 6 20.36 -31.87 3.64
C ASN A 6 20.52 -31.26 5.05
N ASP A 7 19.47 -30.59 5.53
CA ASP A 7 19.42 -30.01 6.88
C ASP A 7 19.53 -31.05 7.99
N ASN A 8 18.92 -32.23 7.82
CA ASN A 8 18.94 -33.27 8.85
C ASN A 8 20.34 -33.91 9.03
N PHE A 9 21.06 -34.16 7.93
CA PHE A 9 22.43 -34.67 8.01
C PHE A 9 23.41 -33.60 8.52
N GLN A 10 23.20 -32.34 8.13
CA GLN A 10 24.00 -31.23 8.63
C GLN A 10 23.78 -31.01 10.14
N TYR A 11 22.53 -31.13 10.60
CA TYR A 11 22.19 -31.06 12.02
C TYR A 11 22.82 -32.20 12.84
N ILE A 12 22.75 -33.45 12.34
CA ILE A 12 23.41 -34.60 13.01
C ILE A 12 24.93 -34.41 13.04
N SER A 13 25.53 -33.91 11.96
CA SER A 13 26.96 -33.62 11.91
C SER A 13 27.37 -32.55 12.92
N GLN A 14 26.58 -31.49 13.04
CA GLN A 14 26.79 -30.42 14.02
C GLN A 14 26.63 -30.92 15.47
N LEU A 15 25.63 -31.77 15.73
CA LEU A 15 25.45 -32.40 17.04
C LEU A 15 26.64 -33.27 17.43
N MET A 16 27.15 -34.09 16.50
CA MET A 16 28.33 -34.93 16.71
C MET A 16 29.58 -34.09 16.95
N ALA A 17 29.75 -32.98 16.23
CA ALA A 17 30.87 -32.05 16.46
C ALA A 17 30.80 -31.42 17.86
N THR A 18 29.62 -31.00 18.30
CA THR A 18 29.41 -30.46 19.66
C THR A 18 29.68 -31.51 20.73
N LEU A 19 29.17 -32.73 20.57
CA LEU A 19 29.40 -33.84 21.52
C LEU A 19 30.89 -34.21 21.62
N ALA A 20 31.60 -34.23 20.49
CA ALA A 20 33.05 -34.49 20.49
C ALA A 20 33.82 -33.36 21.21
N SER A 21 33.40 -32.11 21.01
CA SER A 21 33.98 -30.95 21.71
C SER A 21 33.72 -31.02 23.22
N GLU A 22 32.48 -31.30 23.63
CA GLU A 22 32.10 -31.44 25.04
C GLU A 22 32.82 -32.61 25.71
N SER A 23 32.94 -33.77 25.04
CA SER A 23 33.71 -34.91 25.55
C SER A 23 35.18 -34.55 25.79
N ARG A 24 35.79 -33.79 24.88
CA ARG A 24 37.16 -33.30 25.03
C ARG A 24 37.28 -32.28 26.17
N SER A 25 36.34 -31.36 26.27
CA SER A 25 36.27 -30.37 27.36
C SER A 25 36.15 -31.06 28.72
N ASN A 26 35.23 -32.03 28.84
CA ASN A 26 35.00 -32.78 30.06
C ASN A 26 36.23 -33.59 30.49
N ARG A 27 36.99 -34.13 29.52
CA ARG A 27 38.28 -34.78 29.81
C ARG A 27 39.29 -33.79 30.38
N GLN A 28 39.41 -32.59 29.82
CA GLN A 28 40.30 -31.56 30.33
C GLN A 28 39.91 -31.07 31.73
N GLU A 29 38.61 -30.93 32.00
CA GLU A 29 38.13 -30.59 33.34
C GLU A 29 38.40 -31.72 34.34
N THR A 30 38.19 -32.97 33.94
CA THR A 30 38.57 -34.15 34.76
C THR A 30 40.07 -34.13 35.08
N ASP A 31 40.94 -33.88 34.10
CA ASP A 31 42.39 -33.79 34.31
C ASP A 31 42.76 -32.65 35.27
N LYS A 32 42.05 -31.51 35.22
CA LYS A 32 42.23 -30.40 36.17
C LYS A 32 41.82 -30.80 37.58
N ILE A 33 40.67 -31.47 37.74
CA ILE A 33 40.19 -31.96 39.04
C ILE A 33 41.22 -32.94 39.62
N GLU A 34 41.73 -33.87 38.82
CA GLU A 34 42.78 -34.80 39.25
C GLU A 34 44.04 -34.06 39.74
N LEU A 35 44.46 -33.02 39.02
CA LEU A 35 45.62 -32.22 39.40
C LEU A 35 45.39 -31.44 40.71
N LEU A 36 44.17 -30.94 40.92
CA LEU A 36 43.78 -30.29 42.17
C LEU A 36 43.76 -31.30 43.33
N LEU A 37 43.21 -32.49 43.13
CA LEU A 37 43.23 -33.55 44.15
C LEU A 37 44.66 -33.97 44.49
N LYS A 38 45.55 -34.13 43.50
CA LYS A 38 46.99 -34.37 43.72
C LYS A 38 47.67 -33.24 44.50
N ARG A 39 47.28 -31.98 44.25
CA ARG A 39 47.78 -30.82 44.99
C ARG A 39 47.28 -30.83 46.44
N VAL A 40 46.01 -31.11 46.66
CA VAL A 40 45.42 -31.25 48.00
C VAL A 40 46.11 -32.38 48.76
N ALA A 41 46.30 -33.54 48.15
CA ALA A 41 47.05 -34.68 48.70
C ALA A 41 48.46 -34.27 49.16
N LYS A 42 49.17 -33.52 48.32
CA LYS A 42 50.50 -33.00 48.64
C LYS A 42 50.48 -32.00 49.80
N GLN A 43 49.45 -31.16 49.89
CA GLN A 43 49.29 -30.18 50.98
C GLN A 43 48.88 -30.83 52.30
N SER A 44 48.05 -31.87 52.26
CA SER A 44 47.61 -32.62 53.43
C SER A 44 48.60 -33.69 53.88
N ALA A 45 49.70 -33.90 53.14
CA ALA A 45 50.68 -34.97 53.34
C ALA A 45 50.05 -36.39 53.35
N ILE A 46 48.98 -36.57 52.59
CA ILE A 46 48.26 -37.84 52.43
C ILE A 46 48.49 -38.35 50.99
N SER A 47 48.68 -39.67 50.79
CA SER A 47 48.82 -40.23 49.43
C SER A 47 47.53 -40.02 48.65
N TYR A 48 47.64 -39.73 47.35
CA TYR A 48 46.51 -39.61 46.44
C TYR A 48 45.62 -40.88 46.44
N GLU A 49 46.22 -42.06 46.60
CA GLU A 49 45.49 -43.33 46.62
C GLU A 49 44.58 -43.48 47.85
N LYS A 50 44.90 -42.80 48.95
CA LYS A 50 44.10 -42.85 50.19
C LYS A 50 42.77 -42.09 50.08
N PHE A 51 42.58 -41.27 49.05
CA PHE A 51 41.27 -40.65 48.77
C PHE A 51 40.26 -41.63 48.16
N GLY A 52 40.72 -42.79 47.67
CA GLY A 52 39.86 -43.86 47.14
C GLY A 52 39.61 -45.00 48.14
N GLU A 53 40.21 -44.95 49.33
CA GLU A 53 39.98 -45.93 50.39
C GLU A 53 38.72 -45.57 51.18
N ASP A 54 37.98 -46.58 51.65
CA ASP A 54 36.81 -46.37 52.51
C ASP A 54 37.23 -45.66 53.81
N VAL A 55 36.58 -44.55 54.10
CA VAL A 55 36.84 -43.72 55.28
C VAL A 55 36.50 -44.52 56.55
N SER A 56 37.30 -44.40 57.61
CA SER A 56 37.01 -45.09 58.87
C SER A 56 35.67 -44.66 59.45
N SER A 57 34.93 -45.60 60.04
CA SER A 57 33.60 -45.36 60.63
C SER A 57 33.61 -44.26 61.70
N GLU A 58 34.70 -44.11 62.44
CA GLU A 58 34.91 -43.03 63.42
C GLU A 58 35.03 -41.65 62.76
N THR A 59 35.74 -41.55 61.63
CA THR A 59 35.88 -40.29 60.88
C THR A 59 34.58 -39.93 60.18
N LEU A 60 33.84 -40.93 59.69
CA LEU A 60 32.48 -40.78 59.16
C LEU A 60 31.51 -40.26 60.22
N GLN A 61 31.50 -40.84 61.42
CA GLN A 61 30.66 -40.36 62.53
C GLN A 61 31.04 -38.95 62.98
N ASN A 62 32.33 -38.63 63.05
CA ASN A 62 32.78 -37.27 63.39
C ASN A 62 32.39 -36.26 62.31
N TYR A 63 32.46 -36.65 61.03
CA TYR A 63 31.98 -35.83 59.93
C TYR A 63 30.46 -35.66 59.99
N GLU A 64 29.68 -36.72 60.20
CA GLU A 64 28.23 -36.65 60.35
C GLU A 64 27.83 -35.72 61.50
N ASN A 65 28.49 -35.82 62.66
CA ASN A 65 28.22 -34.95 63.80
C ASN A 65 28.58 -33.48 63.55
N LEU A 66 29.62 -33.20 62.76
CA LEU A 66 30.00 -31.84 62.35
C LEU A 66 29.17 -31.32 61.17
N SER A 67 28.56 -32.22 60.40
CA SER A 67 27.76 -31.91 59.22
C SER A 67 26.28 -31.67 59.55
N ILE A 68 25.87 -31.79 60.82
CA ILE A 68 24.53 -31.39 61.24
C ILE A 68 24.47 -29.86 61.13
N PRO A 69 23.66 -29.32 60.21
CA PRO A 69 23.57 -27.88 60.02
C PRO A 69 23.05 -27.23 61.30
N SER A 70 23.67 -26.12 61.69
CA SER A 70 23.17 -25.34 62.82
C SER A 70 21.83 -24.69 62.47
N GLU A 71 21.05 -24.29 63.48
CA GLU A 71 19.81 -23.54 63.26
C GLU A 71 20.05 -22.27 62.41
N VAL A 72 21.22 -21.65 62.56
CA VAL A 72 21.64 -20.51 61.73
C VAL A 72 21.82 -20.92 60.28
N ASP A 73 22.45 -22.06 60.00
CA ASP A 73 22.67 -22.55 58.63
C ASP A 73 21.33 -22.91 57.95
N ILE A 74 20.38 -23.47 58.71
CA ILE A 74 19.03 -23.77 58.22
C ILE A 74 18.32 -22.46 57.83
N LEU A 75 18.30 -21.46 58.72
CA LEU A 75 17.68 -20.16 58.45
C LEU A 75 18.35 -19.41 57.29
N VAL A 76 19.66 -19.57 57.12
CA VAL A 76 20.39 -18.99 55.99
C VAL A 76 19.96 -19.65 54.69
N ASN A 77 19.85 -20.98 54.64
CA ASN A 77 19.36 -21.69 53.46
C ASN A 77 17.91 -21.33 53.13
N GLU A 78 17.02 -21.28 54.13
CA GLU A 78 15.63 -20.85 53.94
C GLU A 78 15.54 -19.43 53.38
N ASN A 79 16.41 -18.51 53.83
CA ASN A 79 16.48 -17.16 53.28
C ASN A 79 16.95 -17.15 51.82
N TYR A 80 17.94 -17.97 51.46
CA TYR A 80 18.39 -18.08 50.06
C TYR A 80 17.29 -18.64 49.16
N ASP A 81 16.55 -19.65 49.62
CA ASP A 81 15.42 -20.21 48.89
C ASP A 81 14.31 -19.17 48.67
N LEU A 82 13.98 -18.38 49.71
CA LEU A 82 13.02 -17.29 49.60
C LEU A 82 13.50 -16.21 48.62
N LEU A 83 14.78 -15.82 48.68
CA LEU A 83 15.35 -14.83 47.77
C LEU A 83 15.25 -15.30 46.32
N TYR A 84 15.56 -16.59 46.09
CA TYR A 84 15.47 -17.21 44.78
C TYR A 84 14.03 -17.23 44.25
N GLN A 85 13.05 -17.58 45.08
CA GLN A 85 11.64 -17.52 44.71
C GLN A 85 11.18 -16.09 44.36
N ILE A 86 11.63 -15.08 45.13
CA ILE A 86 11.33 -13.67 44.85
C ILE A 86 11.92 -13.25 43.49
N GLU A 87 13.15 -13.65 43.18
CA GLU A 87 13.77 -13.35 41.90
C GLU A 87 13.03 -14.01 40.72
N GLN A 88 12.64 -15.28 40.86
CA GLN A 88 11.85 -15.96 39.85
C GLN A 88 10.51 -15.25 39.60
N GLN A 89 9.81 -14.87 40.67
CA GLN A 89 8.55 -14.15 40.55
C GLN A 89 8.75 -12.79 39.87
N ARG A 90 9.81 -12.05 40.22
CA ARG A 90 10.16 -10.78 39.56
C ARG A 90 10.46 -10.97 38.09
N PHE A 91 11.20 -12.02 37.72
CA PHE A 91 11.50 -12.33 36.33
C PHE A 91 10.23 -12.60 35.53
N ILE A 92 9.33 -13.44 36.05
CA ILE A 92 8.04 -13.76 35.41
C ILE A 92 7.19 -12.50 35.28
N ASN A 93 7.06 -11.70 36.34
CA ASN A 93 6.29 -10.47 36.32
C ASN A 93 6.83 -9.47 35.28
N ASN A 94 8.14 -9.36 35.15
CA ASN A 94 8.75 -8.51 34.12
C ASN A 94 8.42 -9.01 32.71
N LYS A 95 8.49 -10.32 32.46
CA LYS A 95 8.09 -10.91 31.18
C LYS A 95 6.61 -10.66 30.86
N ILE A 96 5.72 -10.81 31.85
CA ILE A 96 4.29 -10.52 31.69
C ILE A 96 4.08 -9.03 31.38
N SER A 97 4.77 -8.13 32.09
CA SER A 97 4.67 -6.69 31.85
C SER A 97 5.09 -6.32 30.42
N ILE A 98 6.19 -6.88 29.93
CA ILE A 98 6.65 -6.70 28.55
C ILE A 98 5.62 -7.24 27.55
N LEU A 99 5.01 -8.39 27.84
CA LEU A 99 3.97 -8.95 26.98
C LEU A 99 2.73 -8.04 26.92
N ILE A 100 2.27 -7.52 28.06
CA ILE A 100 1.16 -6.58 28.12
C ILE A 100 1.48 -5.32 27.30
N GLN A 101 2.70 -4.80 27.42
CA GLN A 101 3.13 -3.63 26.65
C GLN A 101 3.08 -3.90 25.13
N LYS A 102 3.60 -5.04 24.67
CA LYS A 102 3.51 -5.44 23.25
C LYS A 102 2.07 -5.58 22.77
N ILE A 103 1.20 -6.16 23.58
CA ILE A 103 -0.23 -6.28 23.26
C ILE A 103 -0.85 -4.88 23.10
N MET A 104 -0.53 -3.94 23.99
CA MET A 104 -1.01 -2.55 23.89
C MET A 104 -0.49 -1.83 22.65
N GLU A 105 0.78 -2.03 22.29
CA GLU A 105 1.36 -1.51 21.05
C GLU A 105 0.64 -2.06 19.81
N HIS A 106 0.31 -3.35 19.79
CA HIS A 106 -0.48 -3.96 18.71
C HIS A 106 -1.90 -3.38 18.63
N PHE A 107 -2.58 -3.14 19.75
CA PHE A 107 -3.90 -2.50 19.74
C PHE A 107 -3.84 -1.07 19.18
N ILE A 108 -2.81 -0.30 19.52
CA ILE A 108 -2.60 1.04 18.96
C ILE A 108 -2.36 0.96 17.46
N SER A 109 -1.54 0.01 17.00
CA SER A 109 -1.26 -0.21 15.58
C SER A 109 -2.54 -0.56 14.80
N ILE A 110 -3.35 -1.50 15.29
CA ILE A 110 -4.65 -1.87 14.68
C ILE A 110 -5.59 -0.67 14.61
N LYS A 111 -5.66 0.12 15.69
CA LYS A 111 -6.49 1.34 15.72
C LYS A 111 -6.06 2.35 14.66
N ASN A 112 -4.76 2.56 14.50
CA ASN A 112 -4.22 3.48 13.50
C ASN A 112 -4.47 2.96 12.08
N PHE A 113 -4.27 1.66 11.85
CA PHE A 113 -4.58 1.02 10.57
C PHE A 113 -6.04 1.22 10.17
N ILE A 114 -6.99 1.02 11.10
CA ILE A 114 -8.42 1.24 10.81
C ILE A 114 -8.71 2.70 10.46
N LYS A 115 -8.06 3.66 11.13
CA LYS A 115 -8.21 5.09 10.82
C LYS A 115 -7.67 5.42 9.43
N GLU A 116 -6.48 4.92 9.11
CA GLU A 116 -5.86 5.10 7.78
C GLU A 116 -6.73 4.49 6.69
N GLN A 117 -7.26 3.28 6.89
CA GLN A 117 -8.14 2.64 5.91
C GLN A 117 -9.42 3.43 5.66
N LYS A 118 -10.04 3.99 6.70
CA LYS A 118 -11.21 4.86 6.54
C LYS A 118 -10.87 6.11 5.76
N PHE A 119 -9.77 6.77 6.10
CA PHE A 119 -9.31 7.96 5.40
C PHE A 119 -9.03 7.70 3.91
N MET A 120 -8.33 6.61 3.60
CA MET A 120 -8.05 6.21 2.21
C MET A 120 -9.33 5.93 1.44
N ARG A 121 -10.31 5.25 2.05
CA ARG A 121 -11.60 4.98 1.39
C ARG A 121 -12.39 6.25 1.09
N ASP A 122 -12.38 7.22 2.00
CA ASP A 122 -13.06 8.49 1.78
C ASP A 122 -12.36 9.28 0.65
N GLN A 123 -11.02 9.27 0.61
CA GLN A 123 -10.24 9.87 -0.47
C GLN A 123 -10.46 9.19 -1.84
N ASP A 124 -10.54 7.85 -1.87
CA ASP A 124 -10.84 7.10 -3.09
C ASP A 124 -12.24 7.42 -3.62
N LEU A 125 -13.21 7.63 -2.71
CA LEU A 125 -14.57 8.03 -3.07
C LEU A 125 -14.59 9.44 -3.63
N ASP A 126 -13.87 10.39 -3.02
CA ASP A 126 -13.75 11.75 -3.53
C ASP A 126 -13.08 11.77 -4.92
N ASN A 127 -12.00 11.01 -5.10
CA ASN A 127 -11.33 10.86 -6.39
C ASN A 127 -12.28 10.25 -7.43
N PHE A 128 -13.03 9.22 -7.06
CA PHE A 128 -14.02 8.59 -7.94
C PHE A 128 -15.11 9.60 -8.37
N ILE A 129 -15.60 10.42 -7.44
CA ILE A 129 -16.61 11.45 -7.74
C ILE A 129 -16.02 12.49 -8.71
N TYR A 130 -14.81 12.96 -8.42
CA TYR A 130 -14.13 13.95 -9.25
C TYR A 130 -13.92 13.43 -10.69
N GLU A 131 -13.37 12.22 -10.83
CA GLU A 131 -13.06 11.65 -12.14
C GLU A 131 -14.32 11.36 -12.97
N ASN A 132 -15.37 10.79 -12.36
CA ASN A 132 -16.54 10.34 -13.12
C ASN A 132 -17.57 11.44 -13.35
N PHE A 133 -17.70 12.41 -12.45
CA PHE A 133 -18.74 13.42 -12.52
C PHE A 133 -18.18 14.82 -12.76
N GLU A 134 -17.33 15.33 -11.88
CA GLU A 134 -16.89 16.73 -11.98
C GLU A 134 -16.04 16.98 -13.22
N SER A 135 -15.08 16.10 -13.51
CA SER A 135 -14.23 16.23 -14.70
C SER A 135 -15.05 16.15 -15.99
N GLN A 136 -16.03 15.24 -16.03
CA GLN A 136 -16.92 15.08 -17.18
C GLN A 136 -17.86 16.28 -17.35
N ALA A 137 -18.35 16.85 -16.25
CA ALA A 137 -19.15 18.07 -16.28
C ALA A 137 -18.36 19.25 -16.85
N VAL A 138 -17.10 19.43 -16.42
CA VAL A 138 -16.21 20.47 -16.95
C VAL A 138 -15.95 20.26 -18.44
N ILE A 139 -15.68 19.03 -18.87
CA ILE A 139 -15.50 18.70 -20.29
C ILE A 139 -16.77 19.03 -21.08
N LEU A 140 -17.94 18.63 -20.57
CA LEU A 140 -19.23 18.89 -21.22
C LEU A 140 -19.50 20.39 -21.36
N ASP A 141 -19.25 21.18 -20.32
CA ASP A 141 -19.39 22.63 -20.36
C ASP A 141 -18.44 23.27 -21.37
N SER A 142 -17.20 22.78 -21.45
CA SER A 142 -16.24 23.25 -22.45
C SER A 142 -16.74 22.98 -23.88
N HIS A 143 -17.29 21.78 -24.13
CA HIS A 143 -17.86 21.42 -25.41
C HIS A 143 -19.10 22.26 -25.75
N LEU A 144 -19.98 22.50 -24.78
CA LEU A 144 -21.15 23.36 -24.96
C LEU A 144 -20.75 24.79 -25.35
N ASN A 145 -19.70 25.33 -24.72
CA ASN A 145 -19.17 26.65 -25.07
C ASN A 145 -18.61 26.67 -26.50
N ILE A 146 -17.85 25.65 -26.91
CA ILE A 146 -17.35 25.51 -28.29
C ILE A 146 -18.52 25.41 -29.29
N LEU A 147 -19.56 24.65 -28.97
CA LEU A 147 -20.75 24.52 -29.83
C LEU A 147 -21.49 25.85 -29.98
N ARG A 148 -21.63 26.63 -28.90
CA ARG A 148 -22.23 27.97 -28.93
C ARG A 148 -21.42 28.91 -29.82
N GLU A 149 -20.10 28.93 -29.66
CA GLU A 149 -19.23 29.76 -30.49
C GLU A 149 -19.31 29.37 -31.97
N LYS A 150 -19.26 28.06 -32.28
CA LYS A 150 -19.41 27.57 -33.65
C LYS A 150 -20.78 27.90 -34.24
N LYS A 151 -21.85 27.84 -33.46
CA LYS A 151 -23.20 28.25 -33.88
C LYS A 151 -23.20 29.73 -34.26
N ASP A 152 -22.60 30.59 -33.44
CA ASP A 152 -22.53 32.03 -33.72
C ASP A 152 -21.70 32.34 -34.97
N ILE A 153 -20.55 31.69 -35.14
CA ILE A 153 -19.70 31.82 -36.33
C ILE A 153 -20.47 31.35 -37.58
N SER A 154 -21.12 30.19 -37.50
CA SER A 154 -21.93 29.66 -38.60
C SER A 154 -23.07 30.62 -38.96
N GLY A 155 -23.77 31.17 -37.96
CA GLY A 155 -24.80 32.18 -38.17
C GLY A 155 -24.29 33.45 -38.86
N LYS A 156 -23.12 33.96 -38.45
CA LYS A 156 -22.46 35.11 -39.10
C LYS A 156 -22.02 34.80 -40.54
N ASN A 157 -21.52 33.60 -40.79
CA ASN A 157 -21.12 33.19 -42.14
C ASN A 157 -22.34 33.05 -43.04
N LEU A 158 -23.43 32.45 -42.54
CA LEU A 158 -24.68 32.30 -43.25
C LEU A 158 -25.27 33.67 -43.59
N SER A 159 -25.34 34.60 -42.64
CA SER A 159 -25.80 35.98 -42.91
C SER A 159 -24.92 36.71 -43.92
N ARG A 160 -23.60 36.50 -43.89
CA ARG A 160 -22.67 37.04 -44.90
C ARG A 160 -22.92 36.45 -46.29
N ILE A 161 -23.17 35.15 -46.40
CA ILE A 161 -23.51 34.49 -47.67
C ILE A 161 -24.82 35.04 -48.21
N ILE A 162 -25.86 35.15 -47.37
CA ILE A 162 -27.15 35.75 -47.76
C ILE A 162 -26.93 37.16 -48.29
N THR A 163 -26.14 37.98 -47.61
CA THR A 163 -25.87 39.37 -48.02
C THR A 163 -25.17 39.42 -49.37
N LYS A 164 -24.10 38.63 -49.55
CA LYS A 164 -23.41 38.52 -50.84
C LYS A 164 -24.33 38.05 -51.96
N LEU A 165 -25.20 37.09 -51.66
CA LEU A 165 -26.15 36.57 -52.65
C LEU A 165 -27.15 37.65 -53.04
N LYS A 166 -27.69 38.43 -52.09
CA LYS A 166 -28.50 39.62 -52.38
C LYS A 166 -27.75 40.64 -53.23
N ASP A 167 -26.48 40.92 -52.93
CA ASP A 167 -25.69 41.88 -53.69
C ASP A 167 -25.45 41.40 -55.13
N ILE A 168 -25.13 40.11 -55.33
CA ILE A 168 -25.00 39.51 -56.66
C ILE A 168 -26.32 39.68 -57.45
N PHE A 169 -27.45 39.36 -56.83
CA PHE A 169 -28.77 39.49 -57.44
C PHE A 169 -29.13 40.94 -57.82
N LYS A 170 -28.64 41.93 -57.06
CA LYS A 170 -28.77 43.36 -57.42
C LYS A 170 -27.86 43.80 -58.57
N THR A 171 -26.69 43.19 -58.70
CA THR A 171 -25.72 43.51 -59.76
C THR A 171 -26.00 42.80 -61.09
N LEU A 172 -26.86 41.78 -61.07
CA LEU A 172 -27.29 41.10 -62.29
C LEU A 172 -28.18 42.02 -63.11
N ASP A 173 -27.79 42.27 -64.36
CA ASP A 173 -28.64 42.95 -65.32
C ASP A 173 -29.67 41.97 -65.88
N TRP A 174 -30.82 41.92 -65.21
CA TRP A 174 -31.95 41.06 -65.55
C TRP A 174 -32.51 41.33 -66.96
N SER A 175 -32.13 42.43 -67.62
CA SER A 175 -32.53 42.77 -68.98
C SER A 175 -31.78 41.99 -70.07
N LEU A 176 -30.59 41.45 -69.76
CA LEU A 176 -29.73 40.70 -70.69
C LEU A 176 -30.01 39.19 -70.74
N ILE A 177 -30.83 38.68 -69.83
CA ILE A 177 -31.16 37.25 -69.77
C ILE A 177 -32.18 36.94 -70.87
N SER A 178 -31.86 35.98 -71.75
CA SER A 178 -32.77 35.56 -72.82
C SER A 178 -34.06 35.04 -72.19
N LYS A 179 -35.18 35.73 -72.43
CA LYS A 179 -36.53 35.43 -71.90
C LYS A 179 -37.15 34.20 -72.57
N ASN A 180 -36.35 33.17 -72.85
CA ASN A 180 -36.85 31.94 -73.44
C ASN A 180 -37.84 31.30 -72.44
N LYS A 181 -39.11 31.15 -72.85
CA LYS A 181 -40.30 31.05 -71.98
C LYS A 181 -40.31 29.87 -70.97
N HIS A 182 -39.34 28.95 -71.00
CA HIS A 182 -39.27 27.82 -70.05
C HIS A 182 -38.13 27.92 -69.02
N GLU A 183 -36.90 28.21 -69.45
CA GLU A 183 -35.71 28.23 -68.58
C GLU A 183 -35.78 29.36 -67.54
N PHE A 184 -36.29 30.52 -67.94
CA PHE A 184 -36.49 31.65 -67.04
C PHE A 184 -37.53 31.36 -65.94
N LYS A 185 -38.57 30.60 -66.27
CA LYS A 185 -39.62 30.19 -65.31
C LYS A 185 -39.08 29.18 -64.29
N LEU A 186 -38.21 28.26 -64.71
CA LEU A 186 -37.53 27.33 -63.81
C LEU A 186 -36.59 28.08 -62.84
N LEU A 187 -35.86 29.07 -63.35
CA LEU A 187 -34.97 29.91 -62.53
C LEU A 187 -35.75 30.71 -61.49
N LEU A 188 -36.87 31.33 -61.87
CA LEU A 188 -37.75 32.04 -60.92
C LEU A 188 -38.32 31.10 -59.84
N ASN A 189 -38.77 29.91 -60.22
CA ASN A 189 -39.25 28.91 -59.26
C ASN A 189 -38.14 28.47 -58.30
N GLN A 190 -36.91 28.32 -58.78
CA GLN A 190 -35.75 28.01 -57.93
C GLN A 190 -35.43 29.14 -56.95
N ILE A 191 -35.55 30.40 -57.38
CA ILE A 191 -35.35 31.57 -56.52
C ILE A 191 -36.47 31.65 -55.47
N GLN A 192 -37.73 31.42 -55.85
CA GLN A 192 -38.85 31.38 -54.90
C GLN A 192 -38.72 30.25 -53.88
N ASN A 193 -38.31 29.05 -54.32
CA ASN A 193 -38.03 27.94 -53.41
C ASN A 193 -36.89 28.28 -52.43
N LEU A 194 -35.86 29.02 -52.87
CA LEU A 194 -34.79 29.49 -51.99
C LEU A 194 -35.28 30.55 -51.00
N ASP A 195 -36.11 31.48 -51.46
CA ASP A 195 -36.74 32.50 -50.62
C ASP A 195 -37.61 31.86 -49.51
N GLU A 196 -38.41 30.86 -49.86
CA GLU A 196 -39.27 30.13 -48.92
C GLU A 196 -38.46 29.24 -47.96
N THR A 197 -37.49 28.47 -48.47
CA THR A 197 -36.71 27.51 -47.66
C THR A 197 -35.85 28.22 -46.62
N PHE A 198 -35.29 29.38 -46.97
CA PHE A 198 -34.39 30.12 -46.08
C PHE A 198 -35.06 31.36 -45.45
N ASN A 199 -36.33 31.62 -45.74
CA ASN A 199 -37.11 32.80 -45.32
C ASN A 199 -36.36 34.12 -45.63
N ILE A 200 -35.89 34.25 -46.85
CA ILE A 200 -35.17 35.42 -47.37
C ILE A 200 -36.01 36.04 -48.49
N LYS A 201 -35.89 37.35 -48.69
CA LYS A 201 -36.34 38.02 -49.93
C LYS A 201 -35.12 38.38 -50.76
N LEU A 202 -34.90 37.69 -51.88
CA LEU A 202 -33.75 37.90 -52.77
C LEU A 202 -34.04 38.89 -53.91
N LEU A 203 -35.29 38.99 -54.36
CA LEU A 203 -35.74 39.95 -55.38
C LEU A 203 -36.56 41.08 -54.75
N ASN A 204 -36.37 42.32 -55.23
CA ASN A 204 -37.24 43.44 -54.85
C ASN A 204 -38.55 43.39 -55.65
N GLU A 205 -39.64 43.94 -55.10
CA GLU A 205 -40.97 43.99 -55.75
C GLU A 205 -40.94 44.60 -57.17
N TYR A 206 -39.94 45.45 -57.45
CA TYR A 206 -39.70 46.06 -58.77
C TYR A 206 -39.14 45.08 -59.82
N ASP A 207 -38.28 44.14 -59.41
CA ASP A 207 -37.68 43.13 -60.30
C ASP A 207 -38.70 42.02 -60.64
N VAL A 208 -39.60 41.73 -59.68
CA VAL A 208 -40.75 40.83 -59.88
C VAL A 208 -41.79 41.49 -60.81
N ALA A 209 -42.04 42.80 -60.69
CA ALA A 209 -42.94 43.53 -61.58
C ALA A 209 -42.42 43.57 -63.03
N LEU A 210 -41.10 43.71 -63.24
CA LEU A 210 -40.46 43.60 -64.56
C LEU A 210 -40.47 42.17 -65.12
N ALA A 211 -40.42 41.15 -64.27
CA ALA A 211 -40.56 39.75 -64.69
C ALA A 211 -42.03 39.38 -65.04
N MET A 212 -43.01 39.95 -64.33
CA MET A 212 -44.45 39.74 -64.58
C MET A 212 -45.01 40.59 -65.74
N GLN A 213 -44.43 41.75 -66.07
CA GLN A 213 -44.87 42.57 -67.21
C GLN A 213 -44.61 41.98 -68.60
N PHE A 214 -43.87 40.86 -68.69
CA PHE A 214 -43.59 40.18 -69.96
C PHE A 214 -44.00 38.70 -69.97
N SER A 215 -44.89 38.30 -69.04
CA SER A 215 -45.47 36.95 -68.98
C SER A 215 -46.87 36.85 -69.59
N GLU A 216 -47.19 37.67 -70.59
CA GLU A 216 -48.24 37.37 -71.60
C GLU A 216 -47.57 36.77 -72.86
#